data_AF-A0A1Q6LF78-F1
#
_entry.id   AF-A0A1Q6LF78-F1
#
_cell.length_a   1.000
_cell.length_b   1.000
_cell.length_c   1.000
_cell.angle_alpha   90.00
_cell.angle_beta   90.00
_cell.angle_gamma   90.00
#
_symmetry.space_group_name_H-M   'P 1'
#
loop_
_entity.id
_entity.type
_entity.pdbx_description
1 polymer ?
#
loop_
_entity_poly.entity_id
_entity_poly.type
_entity_poly.pdbx_seq_one_letter_code
_entity_poly.pdbx_strand_id
1 'polypeptide(L)'
;MLYPQKLSSKKSDFMIVIAILFSVAVGGILVLINHFTTPDVHWAGLANAGILYVWVNVFYAINHNTNIAGYVLLETFAISFLTSYIDYKTGNRGWAMSFAIPIVLIVANVTMFVLTVVSHKKFIRYAVFQLVVCGLSLLPLYFVLNGLVDFGVLCFVATGVSAVNFLVTICLCARDTKDVLVRKFHLG
;
A
#
# COMPACT_ATOMS: atom_id res chain seq x y z
N MET A 1 30.88 -0.28 26.03
CA MET A 1 30.20 -0.92 24.88
C MET A 1 29.65 0.19 23.99
N LEU A 2 30.37 0.55 22.92
CA LEU A 2 29.95 1.57 21.96
C LEU A 2 28.88 0.96 21.03
N TYR A 3 27.64 1.44 21.15
CA TYR A 3 26.59 1.12 20.20
C TYR A 3 26.84 1.94 18.92
N PRO A 4 27.09 1.33 17.75
CA PRO A 4 27.19 2.09 16.52
C PRO A 4 25.79 2.19 15.93
N GLN A 5 25.16 3.37 15.93
CA GLN A 5 24.15 3.75 14.92
C GLN A 5 23.60 5.17 15.16
N LYS A 6 24.27 6.18 14.61
CA LYS A 6 23.67 7.50 14.32
C LYS A 6 23.91 8.01 12.89
N LEU A 7 24.64 7.26 12.07
CA LEU A 7 24.85 7.57 10.65
C LEU A 7 23.64 7.24 9.75
N SER A 8 22.66 6.48 10.26
CA SER A 8 21.45 6.09 9.51
C SER A 8 20.25 7.04 9.68
N SER A 9 20.23 7.93 10.70
CA SER A 9 19.05 8.78 10.94
C SER A 9 18.93 9.89 9.89
N LYS A 10 20.02 10.62 9.60
CA LYS A 10 20.00 11.74 8.65
C LYS A 10 19.47 11.38 7.26
N LYS A 11 19.78 10.17 6.76
CA LYS A 11 19.27 9.70 5.46
C LYS A 11 17.78 9.36 5.51
N SER A 12 17.30 8.77 6.60
CA SER A 12 15.89 8.49 6.83
C SER A 12 15.07 9.77 6.94
N ASP A 13 15.59 10.74 7.70
CA ASP A 13 14.96 12.05 7.90
C ASP A 13 14.85 12.81 6.56
N PHE A 14 15.89 12.75 5.73
CA PHE A 14 15.89 13.35 4.39
C PHE A 14 14.86 12.71 3.44
N MET A 15 14.73 11.37 3.46
CA MET A 15 13.71 10.66 2.66
C MET A 15 12.29 11.04 3.09
N ILE A 16 12.04 11.20 4.39
CA ILE A 16 10.74 11.63 4.91
C ILE A 16 10.42 13.06 4.44
N VAL A 17 11.38 13.99 4.53
CA VAL A 17 11.18 15.37 4.06
C VAL A 17 10.82 15.42 2.58
N ILE A 18 11.53 14.67 1.73
CA ILE A 18 11.21 14.58 0.30
C ILE A 18 9.79 14.02 0.08
N ALA A 19 9.42 12.97 0.81
CA ALA A 19 8.09 12.37 0.70
C ALA A 19 6.97 13.35 1.13
N ILE A 20 7.19 14.16 2.16
CA ILE A 20 6.27 15.22 2.59
C ILE A 20 6.13 16.28 1.50
N LEU A 21 7.24 16.79 0.96
CA LEU A 21 7.21 17.77 -0.12
C LEU A 21 6.45 17.26 -1.35
N PHE A 22 6.68 15.99 -1.70
CA PHE A 22 5.95 15.33 -2.78
C PHE A 22 4.45 15.25 -2.49
N SER A 23 4.05 14.88 -1.27
CA SER A 23 2.65 14.82 -0.86
C SER A 23 1.96 16.18 -0.89
N VAL A 24 2.66 17.25 -0.48
CA VAL A 24 2.15 18.63 -0.55
C VAL A 24 1.97 19.06 -2.02
N ALA A 25 2.92 18.75 -2.89
CA ALA A 25 2.80 19.03 -4.32
C ALA A 25 1.60 18.31 -4.94
N VAL A 26 1.42 17.01 -4.64
CA VAL A 26 0.26 16.23 -5.09
C VAL A 26 -1.04 16.85 -4.55
N GLY A 27 -1.10 17.22 -3.28
CA GLY A 27 -2.26 17.88 -2.67
C GLY A 27 -2.64 19.19 -3.37
N GLY A 28 -1.65 20.02 -3.70
CA GLY A 28 -1.84 21.27 -4.46
C GLY A 28 -2.34 21.02 -5.88
N ILE A 29 -1.78 20.04 -6.59
CA ILE A 29 -2.23 19.65 -7.93
C ILE A 29 -3.69 19.17 -7.89
N LEU A 30 -4.08 18.36 -6.90
CA LEU A 30 -5.46 17.89 -6.76
C LEU A 30 -6.44 19.06 -6.55
N VAL A 31 -6.06 20.08 -5.78
CA VAL A 31 -6.87 21.29 -5.60
C VAL A 31 -7.02 22.05 -6.92
N LEU A 32 -5.93 22.19 -7.68
CA LEU A 32 -5.98 22.83 -9.00
C LEU A 32 -6.89 22.07 -9.97
N ILE A 33 -6.75 20.73 -10.06
CA ILE A 33 -7.60 19.89 -10.91
C ILE A 33 -9.07 20.05 -10.52
N ASN A 34 -9.37 20.08 -9.22
CA ASN A 34 -10.74 20.27 -8.75
C ASN A 34 -11.30 21.64 -9.15
N HIS A 35 -10.50 22.70 -9.03
CA HIS A 35 -10.89 24.04 -9.43
C HIS A 35 -11.23 24.14 -10.93
N PHE A 36 -10.45 23.46 -11.79
CA PHE A 36 -10.67 23.51 -13.25
C PHE A 36 -11.72 22.52 -13.77
N THR A 37 -11.92 21.38 -13.09
CA THR A 37 -12.78 20.30 -13.61
C THR A 37 -14.18 20.34 -13.00
N THR A 38 -14.28 20.49 -11.68
CA THR A 38 -15.54 20.36 -10.94
C THR A 38 -15.57 21.29 -9.73
N PRO A 39 -15.65 22.62 -9.94
CA PRO A 39 -15.56 23.59 -8.85
C PRO A 39 -16.67 23.41 -7.78
N ASP A 40 -17.84 22.88 -8.14
CA ASP A 40 -18.96 22.68 -7.21
C ASP A 40 -18.77 21.48 -6.27
N VAL A 41 -17.94 20.50 -6.65
CA VAL A 41 -17.77 19.24 -5.90
C VAL A 41 -16.38 19.21 -5.27
N HIS A 42 -16.30 19.39 -3.96
CA HIS A 42 -15.03 19.53 -3.22
C HIS A 42 -14.30 18.19 -2.97
N TRP A 43 -14.15 17.34 -3.99
CA TRP A 43 -13.49 16.03 -3.84
C TRP A 43 -11.99 16.14 -3.53
N ALA A 44 -11.33 17.24 -3.91
CA ALA A 44 -9.95 17.52 -3.50
C ALA A 44 -9.81 17.66 -1.98
N GLY A 45 -10.84 18.13 -1.26
CA GLY A 45 -10.82 18.21 0.20
C GLY A 45 -10.76 16.82 0.84
N LEU A 46 -11.56 15.88 0.32
CA LEU A 46 -11.53 14.47 0.75
C LEU A 46 -10.17 13.82 0.47
N ALA A 47 -9.59 14.07 -0.71
CA ALA A 47 -8.27 13.53 -1.05
C ALA A 47 -7.17 14.05 -0.11
N ASN A 48 -7.16 15.36 0.17
CA ASN A 48 -6.20 15.96 1.09
C ASN A 48 -6.39 15.48 2.54
N ALA A 49 -7.62 15.26 2.99
CA ALA A 49 -7.88 14.63 4.29
C ALA A 49 -7.31 13.21 4.39
N GLY A 50 -7.40 12.42 3.31
CA GLY A 50 -6.77 11.11 3.20
C GLY A 50 -5.25 11.18 3.29
N ILE A 51 -4.62 12.12 2.59
CA ILE A 51 -3.16 12.35 2.64
C ILE A 51 -2.72 12.68 4.07
N LEU A 52 -3.45 13.58 4.76
CA LEU A 52 -3.15 13.93 6.15
C LEU A 52 -3.28 12.72 7.08
N TYR A 53 -4.32 11.90 6.92
CA TYR A 53 -4.51 10.68 7.70
C TYR A 53 -3.32 9.71 7.56
N VAL A 54 -2.83 9.49 6.33
CA VAL A 54 -1.65 8.66 6.07
C VAL A 54 -0.43 9.20 6.81
N TRP A 55 -0.19 10.52 6.76
CA TRP A 55 0.95 11.12 7.47
C TRP A 55 0.86 10.98 8.99
N VAL A 56 -0.34 11.13 9.58
CA VAL A 56 -0.57 10.90 11.01
C VAL A 56 -0.20 9.46 11.38
N ASN A 57 -0.65 8.47 10.60
CA ASN A 57 -0.30 7.07 10.83
C ASN A 57 1.20 6.80 10.67
N VAL A 58 1.85 7.37 9.66
CA VAL A 58 3.29 7.23 9.43
C VAL A 58 4.08 7.79 10.61
N PHE A 59 3.77 9.00 11.08
CA PHE A 59 4.44 9.58 12.25
C PHE A 59 4.19 8.77 13.52
N TYR A 60 2.95 8.30 13.72
CA TYR A 60 2.62 7.44 14.85
C TYR A 60 3.42 6.15 14.82
N ALA A 61 3.55 5.52 13.64
CA ALA A 61 4.27 4.28 13.46
C ALA A 61 5.78 4.42 13.66
N ILE A 62 6.38 5.52 13.18
CA ILE A 62 7.79 5.86 13.40
C ILE A 62 8.04 6.07 14.89
N ASN A 63 7.18 6.82 15.59
CA ASN A 63 7.40 7.17 16.99
C ASN A 63 7.23 5.98 17.95
N HIS A 64 6.31 5.05 17.64
CA HIS A 64 6.02 3.89 18.49
C HIS A 64 6.65 2.58 17.99
N ASN A 65 7.47 2.63 16.94
CA ASN A 65 8.18 1.47 16.37
C ASN A 65 7.25 0.28 16.06
N THR A 66 6.03 0.60 15.61
CA THR A 66 4.95 -0.36 15.41
C THR A 66 5.05 -1.08 14.07
N ASN A 67 4.18 -2.06 13.84
CA ASN A 67 4.22 -2.85 12.61
C ASN A 67 3.67 -2.05 11.41
N ILE A 68 4.55 -1.41 10.65
CA ILE A 68 4.24 -0.60 9.45
C ILE A 68 3.34 -1.37 8.47
N ALA A 69 3.59 -2.66 8.24
CA ALA A 69 2.76 -3.47 7.34
C ALA A 69 1.32 -3.65 7.86
N GLY A 70 1.12 -3.71 9.18
CA GLY A 70 -0.23 -3.74 9.76
C GLY A 70 -1.01 -2.46 9.46
N TYR A 71 -0.36 -1.31 9.48
CA TYR A 71 -0.98 -0.03 9.14
C TYR A 71 -1.34 0.05 7.66
N VAL A 72 -0.44 -0.38 6.76
CA VAL A 72 -0.73 -0.42 5.32
C VAL A 72 -1.97 -1.27 5.02
N LEU A 73 -2.12 -2.43 5.69
CA LEU A 73 -3.36 -3.22 5.58
C LEU A 73 -4.57 -2.47 6.10
N LEU A 74 -4.49 -1.88 7.30
CA LEU A 74 -5.60 -1.15 7.89
C LEU A 74 -6.06 0.01 7.00
N GLU A 75 -5.12 0.76 6.45
CA GLU A 75 -5.38 1.86 5.50
C GLU A 75 -6.03 1.34 4.21
N THR A 76 -5.55 0.22 3.68
CA THR A 76 -6.15 -0.43 2.51
C THR A 76 -7.62 -0.75 2.75
N PHE A 77 -7.95 -1.32 3.92
CA PHE A 77 -9.35 -1.59 4.29
C PHE A 77 -10.16 -0.31 4.50
N ALA A 78 -9.62 0.67 5.24
CA ALA A 78 -10.30 1.92 5.55
C ALA A 78 -10.63 2.71 4.28
N ILE A 79 -9.67 2.86 3.37
CA ILE A 79 -9.86 3.58 2.10
C ILE A 79 -10.82 2.81 1.18
N SER A 80 -10.71 1.48 1.12
CA SER A 80 -11.63 0.66 0.31
C SER A 80 -13.08 0.78 0.81
N PHE A 81 -13.29 0.78 2.12
CA PHE A 81 -14.62 0.95 2.72
C PHE A 81 -15.16 2.37 2.50
N LEU A 82 -14.32 3.38 2.71
CA LEU A 82 -14.69 4.78 2.52
C LEU A 82 -15.07 5.08 1.07
N THR A 83 -14.26 4.62 0.11
CA THR A 83 -14.53 4.83 -1.33
C THR A 83 -15.80 4.10 -1.76
N SER A 84 -16.03 2.88 -1.27
CA SER A 84 -17.27 2.14 -1.50
C SER A 84 -18.50 2.87 -0.94
N TYR A 85 -18.39 3.45 0.26
CA TYR A 85 -19.47 4.24 0.87
C TYR A 85 -19.77 5.52 0.07
N ILE A 86 -18.74 6.20 -0.44
CA ILE A 86 -18.91 7.38 -1.29
C ILE A 86 -19.57 6.98 -2.62
N ASP A 87 -19.17 5.85 -3.23
CA ASP A 87 -19.81 5.34 -4.44
C ASP A 87 -21.30 5.06 -4.21
N TYR A 88 -21.64 4.38 -3.12
CA TYR A 88 -23.03 4.16 -2.72
C TYR A 88 -23.82 5.47 -2.59
N LYS A 89 -23.24 6.49 -1.93
CA LYS A 89 -23.88 7.81 -1.76
C LYS A 89 -23.99 8.62 -3.06
N THR A 90 -23.10 8.40 -4.02
CA THR A 90 -23.06 9.13 -5.30
C THR A 90 -23.89 8.46 -6.40
N GLY A 91 -24.70 7.45 -6.03
CA GLY A 91 -25.62 6.76 -6.93
C GLY A 91 -25.12 5.41 -7.44
N ASN A 92 -24.11 4.83 -6.77
CA ASN A 92 -23.53 3.52 -7.05
C ASN A 92 -23.15 3.34 -8.53
N ARG A 93 -22.31 4.26 -9.01
CA ARG A 93 -21.86 4.28 -10.42
C ARG A 93 -20.75 3.26 -10.70
N GLY A 94 -20.31 2.52 -9.66
CA GLY A 94 -19.31 1.47 -9.78
C GLY A 94 -17.87 1.99 -9.89
N TRP A 95 -17.62 3.27 -9.64
CA TRP A 95 -16.30 3.87 -9.78
C TRP A 95 -15.33 3.39 -8.69
N ALA A 96 -15.84 3.04 -7.49
CA ALA A 96 -15.01 2.53 -6.43
C ALA A 96 -14.42 1.16 -6.80
N MET A 97 -15.26 0.24 -7.30
CA MET A 97 -14.81 -1.08 -7.74
C MET A 97 -13.99 -1.06 -9.04
N SER A 98 -14.30 -0.15 -9.96
CA SER A 98 -13.60 -0.06 -11.26
C SER A 98 -12.22 0.61 -11.15
N PHE A 99 -12.07 1.61 -10.28
CA PHE A 99 -10.89 2.47 -10.23
C PHE A 99 -10.26 2.55 -8.84
N ALA A 100 -11.02 2.97 -7.83
CA ALA A 100 -10.44 3.34 -6.54
C ALA A 100 -9.82 2.15 -5.81
N ILE A 101 -10.57 1.06 -5.64
CA ILE A 101 -10.12 -0.15 -4.93
C ILE A 101 -8.92 -0.80 -5.64
N PRO A 102 -8.93 -1.00 -6.99
CA PRO A 102 -7.75 -1.48 -7.70
C PRO A 102 -6.50 -0.63 -7.50
N ILE A 103 -6.63 0.71 -7.55
CA ILE A 103 -5.50 1.63 -7.34
C ILE A 103 -4.94 1.48 -5.92
N VAL A 104 -5.81 1.46 -4.90
CA VAL A 104 -5.40 1.29 -3.50
C VAL A 104 -4.67 -0.04 -3.31
N LEU A 105 -5.16 -1.13 -3.92
CA LEU A 105 -4.52 -2.43 -3.86
C LEU A 105 -3.15 -2.47 -4.56
N ILE A 106 -2.98 -1.77 -5.69
CA ILE A 106 -1.67 -1.64 -6.35
C ILE A 106 -0.68 -0.92 -5.41
N VAL A 107 -1.08 0.20 -4.83
CA VAL A 107 -0.25 0.98 -3.89
C VAL A 107 0.13 0.13 -2.67
N ALA A 108 -0.82 -0.61 -2.10
CA ALA A 108 -0.57 -1.51 -0.99
C ALA A 108 0.44 -2.61 -1.35
N ASN A 109 0.30 -3.23 -2.54
CA ASN A 109 1.23 -4.25 -3.03
C ASN A 109 2.65 -3.72 -3.22
N VAL A 110 2.80 -2.53 -3.82
CA VAL A 110 4.12 -1.91 -4.02
C VAL A 110 4.75 -1.58 -2.67
N THR A 111 3.98 -1.01 -1.74
CA THR A 111 4.46 -0.65 -0.41
C THR A 111 4.92 -1.87 0.38
N MET A 112 4.13 -2.95 0.39
CA MET A 112 4.49 -4.20 1.06
C MET A 112 5.73 -4.85 0.46
N PHE A 113 5.88 -4.80 -0.86
CA PHE A 113 7.08 -5.29 -1.55
C PHE A 113 8.33 -4.54 -1.10
N VAL A 114 8.29 -3.20 -1.09
CA VAL A 114 9.40 -2.37 -0.62
C VAL A 114 9.74 -2.70 0.84
N LEU A 115 8.73 -2.81 1.72
CA LEU A 115 8.94 -3.17 3.12
C LEU A 115 9.59 -4.54 3.29
N THR A 116 9.19 -5.51 2.47
CA THR A 116 9.74 -6.87 2.47
C THR A 116 11.21 -6.87 2.06
N VAL A 117 11.57 -6.17 0.98
CA VAL A 117 12.96 -6.06 0.49
C VAL A 117 13.87 -5.33 1.50
N VAL A 118 13.38 -4.24 2.11
CA VAL A 118 14.17 -3.44 3.06
C VAL A 118 14.34 -4.14 4.42
N SER A 119 13.34 -4.88 4.88
CA SER A 119 13.32 -5.44 6.24
C SER A 119 14.03 -6.79 6.39
N HIS A 120 15.25 -6.93 5.85
CA HIS A 120 16.05 -8.16 5.67
C HIS A 120 16.18 -9.15 6.87
N LYS A 121 15.62 -8.84 8.05
CA LYS A 121 15.58 -9.67 9.26
C LYS A 121 14.16 -10.12 9.70
N LYS A 122 13.09 -9.75 8.98
CA LYS A 122 11.68 -10.04 9.32
C LYS A 122 10.85 -10.52 8.12
N PHE A 123 11.46 -11.16 7.12
CA PHE A 123 10.81 -11.56 5.87
C PHE A 123 9.52 -12.36 6.05
N ILE A 124 9.51 -13.36 6.95
CA ILE A 124 8.32 -14.20 7.17
C ILE A 124 7.12 -13.36 7.62
N ARG A 125 7.33 -12.36 8.49
CA ARG A 125 6.24 -11.51 8.98
C ARG A 125 5.62 -10.71 7.83
N TYR A 126 6.44 -10.12 6.97
CA TYR A 126 5.98 -9.33 5.83
C TYR A 126 5.42 -10.18 4.69
N ALA A 127 5.92 -11.40 4.50
CA ALA A 127 5.39 -12.35 3.53
C ALA A 127 3.94 -12.76 3.85
N VAL A 128 3.59 -12.90 5.14
CA VAL A 128 2.20 -13.15 5.57
C VAL A 128 1.29 -11.97 5.20
N PHE A 129 1.74 -10.73 5.43
CA PHE A 129 1.01 -9.53 5.02
C PHE A 129 0.83 -9.46 3.50
N GLN A 130 1.86 -9.81 2.73
CA GLN A 130 1.81 -9.86 1.27
C GLN A 130 0.79 -10.90 0.78
N LEU A 131 0.68 -12.05 1.44
CA LEU A 131 -0.32 -13.08 1.14
C LEU A 131 -1.75 -12.53 1.33
N VAL A 132 -1.99 -11.80 2.44
CA VAL A 132 -3.29 -11.16 2.70
C VAL A 132 -3.64 -10.15 1.60
N VAL A 133 -2.70 -9.27 1.22
CA VAL A 133 -2.93 -8.32 0.11
C VAL A 133 -3.18 -9.03 -1.21
N CYS A 134 -2.50 -10.14 -1.47
CA CYS A 134 -2.74 -10.97 -2.65
C CYS A 134 -4.12 -11.62 -2.66
N GLY A 135 -4.62 -12.07 -1.50
CA GLY A 135 -6.00 -12.54 -1.38
C GLY A 135 -7.00 -11.42 -1.64
N LEU A 136 -6.76 -10.23 -1.10
CA LEU A 136 -7.63 -9.07 -1.31
C LEU A 136 -7.65 -8.61 -2.76
N SER A 137 -6.55 -8.72 -3.50
CA SER A 137 -6.48 -8.32 -4.91
C SER A 137 -7.24 -9.25 -5.86
N LEU A 138 -7.69 -10.41 -5.39
CA LEU A 138 -8.58 -11.31 -6.13
C LEU A 138 -10.06 -10.89 -6.02
N LEU A 139 -10.44 -10.13 -4.99
CA LEU A 139 -11.83 -9.71 -4.80
C LEU A 139 -12.34 -8.83 -5.96
N PRO A 140 -11.66 -7.75 -6.38
CA PRO A 140 -12.10 -6.95 -7.52
C PRO A 140 -12.17 -7.77 -8.81
N LEU A 141 -11.23 -8.71 -9.00
CA LEU A 141 -11.23 -9.60 -10.14
C LEU A 141 -12.47 -10.51 -10.15
N TYR A 142 -12.86 -11.05 -9.00
CA TYR A 142 -14.09 -11.82 -8.88
C TYR A 142 -15.31 -11.00 -9.28
N PHE A 143 -15.43 -9.74 -8.83
CA PHE A 143 -16.54 -8.86 -9.22
C PHE A 143 -16.57 -8.57 -10.73
N VAL A 144 -15.42 -8.36 -11.36
CA VAL A 144 -15.31 -8.17 -12.82
C VAL A 144 -15.73 -9.44 -13.58
N LEU A 145 -15.27 -10.63 -13.15
CA LEU A 145 -15.61 -11.89 -13.81
C LEU A 145 -17.11 -12.23 -13.75
N ASN A 146 -17.82 -11.75 -12.73
CA ASN A 146 -19.27 -11.88 -12.62
C ASN A 146 -20.05 -10.84 -13.43
N GLY A 147 -19.36 -9.99 -14.22
CA GLY A 147 -20.00 -8.95 -15.03
C GLY A 147 -20.63 -7.81 -14.21
N LEU A 148 -20.24 -7.67 -12.93
CA LEU A 148 -20.77 -6.61 -12.05
C LEU A 148 -20.05 -5.26 -12.27
N VAL A 149 -18.98 -5.25 -13.07
CA VAL A 149 -18.11 -4.09 -13.30
C VAL A 149 -17.69 -4.03 -14.78
N ASP A 150 -18.07 -2.96 -15.49
CA ASP A 150 -17.83 -2.81 -16.94
C ASP A 150 -16.36 -2.52 -17.29
N PHE A 151 -15.62 -1.81 -16.43
CA PHE A 151 -14.23 -1.44 -16.67
C PHE A 151 -13.26 -2.24 -15.79
N GLY A 152 -12.84 -3.41 -16.31
CA GLY A 152 -12.02 -4.37 -15.55
C GLY A 152 -10.50 -4.23 -15.70
N VAL A 153 -9.98 -3.36 -16.58
CA VAL A 153 -8.54 -3.32 -16.94
C VAL A 153 -7.65 -3.11 -15.70
N LEU A 154 -8.01 -2.17 -14.83
CA LEU A 154 -7.25 -1.89 -13.61
C LEU A 154 -7.31 -3.05 -12.62
N CYS A 155 -8.41 -3.79 -12.55
CA CYS A 155 -8.53 -4.98 -11.71
C CYS A 155 -7.55 -6.07 -12.18
N PHE A 156 -7.48 -6.34 -13.50
CA PHE A 156 -6.52 -7.30 -14.05
C PHE A 156 -5.07 -6.88 -13.78
N VAL A 157 -4.74 -5.59 -13.94
CA VAL A 157 -3.41 -5.06 -13.64
C VAL A 157 -3.09 -5.21 -12.15
N ALA A 158 -4.04 -4.87 -11.27
CA ALA A 158 -3.86 -4.99 -9.83
C ALA A 158 -3.59 -6.44 -9.40
N THR A 159 -4.37 -7.40 -9.92
CA THR A 159 -4.14 -8.81 -9.64
C THR A 159 -2.81 -9.31 -10.21
N GLY A 160 -2.46 -8.91 -11.44
CA GLY A 160 -1.19 -9.27 -12.07
C GLY A 160 0.02 -8.77 -11.28
N VAL A 161 0.02 -7.50 -10.89
CA VAL A 161 1.08 -6.91 -10.03
C VAL A 161 1.18 -7.66 -8.71
N SER A 162 0.04 -7.97 -8.10
CA SER A 162 0.00 -8.68 -6.82
C SER A 162 0.55 -10.10 -6.93
N ALA A 163 0.18 -10.84 -7.98
CA ALA A 163 0.67 -12.19 -8.25
C ALA A 163 2.19 -12.21 -8.48
N VAL A 164 2.71 -11.28 -9.29
CA VAL A 164 4.17 -11.16 -9.52
C VAL A 164 4.89 -10.84 -8.21
N ASN A 165 4.42 -9.87 -7.43
CA ASN A 165 5.03 -9.53 -6.14
C ASN A 165 5.00 -10.69 -5.16
N PHE A 166 3.91 -11.46 -5.13
CA PHE A 166 3.79 -12.62 -4.28
C PHE A 166 4.80 -13.72 -4.67
N LEU A 167 4.96 -14.01 -5.96
CA LEU A 167 5.96 -14.97 -6.46
C LEU A 167 7.39 -14.54 -6.08
N VAL A 168 7.73 -13.26 -6.26
CA VAL A 168 9.05 -12.75 -5.87
C VAL A 168 9.26 -12.88 -4.36
N THR A 169 8.22 -12.58 -3.58
CA THR A 169 8.27 -12.69 -2.11
C THR A 169 8.48 -14.13 -1.64
N ILE A 170 7.80 -15.11 -2.26
CA ILE A 170 8.02 -16.54 -1.97
C ILE A 170 9.45 -16.94 -2.32
N CYS A 171 9.95 -16.55 -3.50
CA CYS A 171 11.32 -16.88 -3.92
C CYS A 171 12.37 -16.33 -2.93
N LEU A 172 12.18 -15.10 -2.44
CA LEU A 172 13.06 -14.51 -1.43
C LEU A 172 12.96 -15.25 -0.08
N CYS A 173 11.74 -15.54 0.37
CA CYS A 173 11.51 -16.24 1.63
C CYS A 173 12.05 -17.68 1.62
N ALA A 174 11.95 -18.38 0.50
CA ALA A 174 12.47 -19.74 0.31
C ALA A 174 14.01 -19.77 0.39
N ARG A 175 14.69 -18.78 -0.22
CA ARG A 175 16.15 -18.64 -0.11
C ARG A 175 16.58 -18.43 1.33
N ASP A 176 15.97 -17.48 2.02
CA ASP A 176 16.28 -17.18 3.42
C ASP A 176 16.00 -18.37 4.35
N THR A 177 14.89 -19.08 4.14
CA THR A 177 14.55 -20.26 4.95
C THR A 177 15.56 -21.38 4.73
N LYS A 178 16.03 -21.57 3.49
CA LYS A 178 17.09 -22.53 3.15
C LYS A 178 18.40 -22.17 3.84
N ASP A 179 18.81 -20.91 3.81
CA ASP A 179 20.04 -20.45 4.47
C ASP A 179 19.96 -20.61 6.00
N VAL A 180 18.80 -20.35 6.60
CA VAL A 180 18.55 -20.59 8.03
C VAL A 180 18.60 -22.09 8.36
N LEU A 181 18.02 -22.95 7.51
CA LEU A 181 18.04 -24.41 7.68
C LEU A 181 19.46 -24.96 7.58
N VAL A 182 20.21 -24.59 6.54
CA VAL A 182 21.62 -24.98 6.36
C VAL A 182 22.46 -24.57 7.58
N ARG A 183 22.26 -23.34 8.07
CA ARG A 183 22.98 -22.83 9.23
C ARG A 183 22.62 -23.52 10.55
N LYS A 184 21.34 -23.86 10.76
CA LYS A 184 20.87 -24.52 11.99
C LYS A 184 21.14 -26.03 12.02
N PHE A 185 21.06 -26.68 10.87
CA PHE A 185 21.22 -28.12 10.75
C PHE A 185 22.60 -28.55 10.23
N HIS A 186 23.50 -27.60 9.99
CA HIS A 186 24.86 -27.86 9.49
C HIS A 186 24.88 -28.75 8.25
N LEU A 187 23.87 -28.60 7.37
CA LEU A 187 23.77 -29.35 6.13
C LEU A 187 24.72 -28.72 5.10
N GLY A 188 25.94 -29.23 5.04
CA GLY A 188 26.97 -28.87 4.04
C GLY A 188 26.72 -29.53 2.70
#